data_AF-A0A2S9FUQ6-F1
#
_entry.id   AF-A0A2S9FUQ6-F1
#
_cell.length_a   1.000
_cell.length_b   1.000
_cell.length_c   1.000
_cell.angle_alpha   90.00
_cell.angle_beta   90.00
_cell.angle_gamma   90.00
#
_symmetry.space_group_name_H-M   'P 1'
#
loop_
_entity.id
_entity.type
_entity.pdbx_description
1 polymer ?
#
loop_
_entity_poly.entity_id
_entity_poly.type
_entity_poly.pdbx_seq_one_letter_code
_entity_poly.pdbx_strand_id
1 'polypeptide(L)'
;MSAPAVDSSRERSSLLFLFRLIPPRADFAQTMTDAEQYAMARHMAYWQELLAAGRVVVYGPVADPEGVWGLGVLRVADRAEALAI
;
A
#
# COMPACT_ATOMS: atom_id res chain seq x y z
N MET A 1 -16.48 -17.16 23.21
CA MET A 1 -15.66 -16.10 22.57
C MET A 1 -16.36 -15.71 21.30
N SER A 2 -17.07 -14.58 21.28
CA SER A 2 -17.79 -14.10 20.09
C SER A 2 -16.79 -13.33 19.23
N ALA A 3 -16.67 -13.68 17.96
CA ALA A 3 -15.90 -12.90 16.99
C ALA A 3 -16.51 -11.48 16.88
N PRO A 4 -15.70 -10.42 16.69
CA PRO A 4 -16.25 -9.10 16.47
C PRO A 4 -17.08 -9.12 15.19
N ALA A 5 -18.30 -8.56 15.25
CA ALA A 5 -19.14 -8.40 14.09
C ALA A 5 -18.44 -7.43 13.12
N VAL A 6 -17.95 -7.96 12.00
CA VAL A 6 -17.57 -7.14 10.85
C VAL A 6 -18.84 -6.44 10.39
N ASP A 7 -18.82 -5.11 10.43
CA ASP A 7 -19.88 -4.28 9.88
C ASP A 7 -20.00 -4.53 8.37
N SER A 8 -20.93 -5.43 8.02
CA SER A 8 -21.16 -5.92 6.66
C SER A 8 -21.75 -4.86 5.73
N SER A 9 -22.08 -3.68 6.25
CA SER A 9 -22.62 -2.56 5.46
C SER A 9 -21.52 -1.78 4.72
N ARG A 10 -20.31 -1.70 5.29
CA ARG A 10 -19.13 -1.06 4.67
C ARG A 10 -18.53 -1.92 3.55
N GLU A 11 -18.68 -3.23 3.66
CA GLU A 11 -18.12 -4.21 2.72
C GLU A 11 -18.86 -4.25 1.37
N ARG A 12 -20.14 -3.89 1.33
CA ARG A 12 -20.93 -3.84 0.08
C ARG A 12 -20.71 -2.59 -0.78
N SER A 13 -20.00 -1.58 -0.28
CA SER A 13 -19.79 -0.29 -0.98
C SER A 13 -18.31 0.08 -1.16
N SER A 14 -17.38 -0.83 -0.89
CA SER A 14 -15.94 -0.56 -1.04
C SER A 14 -15.39 -1.14 -2.34
N LEU A 15 -14.72 -0.31 -3.12
CA LEU A 15 -13.99 -0.68 -4.34
C LEU A 15 -12.55 -1.06 -4.00
N LEU A 16 -11.95 -1.87 -4.87
CA LEU A 16 -10.52 -2.20 -4.81
C LEU A 16 -9.77 -1.44 -5.89
N PHE A 17 -8.69 -0.76 -5.49
CA PHE A 17 -7.80 -0.05 -6.42
C PHE A 17 -6.39 -0.63 -6.31
N LEU A 18 -5.83 -1.03 -7.46
CA LEU A 18 -4.44 -1.46 -7.57
C LEU A 18 -3.56 -0.24 -7.85
N PHE A 19 -2.55 -0.04 -7.01
CA PHE A 19 -1.52 0.97 -7.16
C PHE A 19 -0.21 0.28 -7.53
N ARG A 20 0.36 0.69 -8.66
CA ARG A 20 1.73 0.37 -9.06
C ARG A 20 2.62 1.56 -8.71
N LEU A 21 3.46 1.40 -7.70
CA LEU A 21 4.43 2.39 -7.23
C LEU A 21 5.71 2.22 -8.02
N ILE A 22 6.05 3.23 -8.82
CA ILE A 22 7.23 3.21 -9.67
C ILE A 22 8.40 3.80 -8.88
N PRO A 23 9.53 3.08 -8.73
CA PRO A 23 10.70 3.65 -8.07
C PRO A 23 11.23 4.85 -8.88
N PRO A 24 11.93 5.80 -8.23
CA PRO A 24 12.44 6.99 -8.91
C PRO A 24 13.53 6.68 -9.95
N ARG A 25 14.14 5.48 -9.88
CA ARG A 25 15.19 4.98 -10.78
C ARG A 25 15.24 3.45 -10.76
N ALA A 26 15.77 2.84 -11.82
CA ALA A 26 15.71 1.39 -12.04
C ALA A 26 16.48 0.57 -10.99
N ASP A 27 17.59 1.11 -10.48
CA ASP A 27 18.48 0.49 -9.50
C ASP A 27 18.21 0.95 -8.06
N PHE A 28 17.09 1.65 -7.83
CA PHE A 28 16.77 2.28 -6.53
C PHE A 28 16.82 1.27 -5.39
N ALA A 29 16.20 0.11 -5.54
CA ALA A 29 16.15 -0.92 -4.50
C ALA A 29 17.53 -1.45 -4.09
N GLN A 30 18.53 -1.36 -4.96
CA GLN A 30 19.89 -1.87 -4.74
C GLN A 30 20.87 -0.80 -4.24
N THR A 31 20.55 0.47 -4.44
CA THR A 31 21.54 1.56 -4.32
C THR A 31 20.99 2.77 -3.55
N MET A 32 20.01 2.56 -2.68
CA MET A 32 19.48 3.64 -1.83
C MET A 32 20.59 4.25 -0.97
N THR A 33 20.68 5.57 -0.98
CA THR A 33 21.44 6.34 0.02
C THR A 33 20.83 6.18 1.41
N ASP A 34 21.55 6.55 2.46
CA ASP A 34 21.03 6.50 3.83
C ASP A 34 19.75 7.32 4.00
N ALA A 35 19.67 8.48 3.34
CA ALA A 35 18.47 9.32 3.35
C ALA A 35 17.29 8.65 2.65
N GLU A 36 17.51 7.97 1.53
CA GLU A 36 16.48 7.21 0.81
C GLU A 36 16.02 5.99 1.61
N GLN A 37 16.94 5.26 2.27
CA GLN A 37 16.59 4.15 3.16
C GLN A 37 15.73 4.61 4.33
N TYR A 38 16.09 5.74 4.95
CA TYR A 38 15.28 6.35 6.02
C TYR A 38 13.88 6.74 5.52
N ALA A 39 13.78 7.33 4.32
CA ALA A 39 12.49 7.63 3.71
C ALA A 39 11.67 6.36 3.43
N MET A 40 12.29 5.28 2.96
CA MET A 40 11.62 4.00 2.72
C MET A 40 11.15 3.30 4.01
N ALA A 41 11.87 3.46 5.12
CA ALA A 41 11.39 2.99 6.42
C ALA A 41 10.11 3.72 6.86
N ARG A 42 10.05 5.05 6.65
CA ARG A 42 8.83 5.83 6.90
C ARG A 42 7.70 5.48 5.94
N HIS A 43 8.02 5.23 4.68
CA HIS A 43 7.06 4.73 3.69
C HIS A 43 6.44 3.41 4.14
N MET A 44 7.24 2.46 4.64
CA MET A 44 6.76 1.20 5.20
C MET A 44 5.82 1.41 6.38
N ALA A 45 6.17 2.30 7.32
CA ALA A 45 5.34 2.63 8.47
C ALA A 45 3.96 3.20 8.06
N TYR A 46 3.93 4.08 7.06
CA TYR A 46 2.68 4.61 6.51
C TYR A 46 1.75 3.51 5.99
N TRP A 47 2.27 2.55 5.21
CA TRP A 47 1.48 1.42 4.74
C TRP A 47 0.99 0.49 5.85
N GLN A 48 1.79 0.30 6.91
CA GLN A 48 1.38 -0.45 8.09
C GLN A 48 0.18 0.21 8.79
N GLU A 49 0.20 1.53 8.93
CA GLU A 49 -0.92 2.30 9.51
C GLU A 49 -2.19 2.18 8.65
N LEU A 50 -2.06 2.27 7.32
CA LEU A 50 -3.19 2.11 6.40
C LEU A 50 -3.78 0.69 6.43
N LEU A 51 -2.93 -0.34 6.53
CA LEU A 51 -3.37 -1.72 6.68
C LEU A 51 -4.10 -1.92 8.01
N ALA A 52 -3.56 -1.39 9.12
CA ALA A 52 -4.19 -1.44 10.44
C ALA A 52 -5.55 -0.72 10.47
N ALA A 53 -5.70 0.35 9.68
CA ALA A 53 -6.96 1.08 9.50
C ALA A 53 -7.95 0.39 8.55
N GLY A 54 -7.59 -0.75 7.93
CA GLY A 54 -8.41 -1.47 6.97
C GLY A 54 -8.57 -0.78 5.62
N ARG A 55 -7.75 0.24 5.32
CA ARG A 55 -7.76 1.00 4.06
C ARG A 55 -6.93 0.35 2.96
N VAL A 56 -6.04 -0.57 3.34
CA VAL A 56 -5.20 -1.36 2.43
C VAL A 56 -5.42 -2.84 2.74
N VAL A 57 -5.46 -3.65 1.70
CA VAL A 57 -5.64 -5.11 1.78
C VAL A 57 -4.29 -5.83 1.71
N VAL A 58 -3.40 -5.36 0.86
CA VAL A 58 -2.05 -5.88 0.69
C VAL A 58 -1.14 -4.79 0.13
N TYR A 59 0.12 -4.80 0.53
CA TYR A 59 1.15 -3.96 -0.04
C TYR A 59 2.51 -4.65 0.06
N GLY A 60 3.47 -4.23 -0.75
CA GLY A 60 4.84 -4.73 -0.69
C GLY A 60 5.63 -4.58 -2.00
N PRO A 61 6.92 -4.92 -2.00
CA PRO A 61 7.72 -4.94 -3.21
C PRO A 61 7.30 -6.11 -4.12
N VAL A 62 7.39 -5.89 -5.41
CA VAL A 62 7.34 -6.93 -6.45
C VAL A 62 8.75 -7.07 -7.01
N ALA A 63 9.33 -8.26 -6.81
CA ALA A 63 10.65 -8.64 -7.31
C ALA A 63 10.57 -9.05 -8.78
N ASP A 64 10.18 -8.09 -9.62
CA ASP A 64 10.12 -8.26 -11.07
C ASP A 64 11.53 -8.34 -11.67
N PRO A 65 11.83 -9.33 -12.55
CA PRO A 65 13.13 -9.44 -13.21
C PRO A 65 13.54 -8.18 -14.01
N GLU A 66 12.58 -7.39 -14.48
CA GLU A 66 12.85 -6.14 -15.21
C GLU A 66 13.13 -4.95 -14.29
N GLY A 67 12.89 -5.09 -12.98
CA GLY A 67 13.18 -4.08 -11.98
C GLY A 67 12.14 -4.04 -10.86
N VAL A 68 12.59 -3.92 -9.61
CA VAL A 68 11.71 -3.92 -8.43
C VAL A 68 10.74 -2.74 -8.47
N TRP A 69 9.46 -2.98 -8.21
CA TRP A 69 8.43 -1.95 -8.07
C TRP A 69 7.55 -2.21 -6.84
N GLY A 70 6.74 -1.25 -6.41
CA GLY A 70 5.86 -1.39 -5.23
C GLY A 70 4.41 -1.66 -5.60
N LEU A 71 3.75 -2.57 -4.91
CA LEU A 71 2.34 -2.87 -5.04
C LEU A 71 1.58 -2.37 -3.82
N GLY A 72 0.41 -1.77 -4.05
CA GLY A 72 -0.59 -1.52 -3.02
C GLY A 72 -1.99 -1.85 -3.54
N VAL A 73 -2.83 -2.49 -2.72
CA VAL A 73 -4.25 -2.70 -3.02
C VAL A 73 -5.07 -1.99 -1.96
N LEU A 74 -5.71 -0.89 -2.34
CA LEU A 74 -6.54 -0.07 -1.47
C LEU A 74 -7.98 -0.61 -1.45
N ARG A 75 -8.64 -0.48 -0.31
CA ARG A 75 -10.08 -0.68 -0.13
C ARG A 75 -10.69 0.66 0.30
N VAL A 76 -11.39 1.31 -0.62
CA VAL A 76 -11.95 2.67 -0.45
C VAL A 76 -13.30 2.79 -1.15
N ALA A 77 -14.09 3.82 -0.84
CA ALA A 77 -15.43 3.98 -1.40
C ALA A 77 -15.41 4.34 -2.90
N ASP A 78 -14.45 5.15 -3.32
CA ASP A 78 -14.35 5.65 -4.69
C ASP A 78 -12.92 6.04 -5.08
N ARG A 79 -12.77 6.50 -6.33
CA ARG A 79 -11.48 6.93 -6.87
C ARG A 79 -10.95 8.22 -6.23
N ALA A 80 -11.82 9.11 -5.78
CA ALA A 80 -11.39 10.36 -5.15
C ALA A 80 -10.74 10.07 -3.79
N GLU A 81 -11.33 9.15 -3.01
CA GLU A 81 -10.72 8.68 -1.76
C GLU A 81 -9.39 7.95 -2.03
N ALA A 82 -9.31 7.13 -3.09
CA ALA A 82 -8.05 6.46 -3.47
C ALA A 82 -6.91 7.46 -3.73
N LEU A 83 -7.21 8.60 -4.38
CA LEU A 83 -6.22 9.63 -4.71
C LEU A 83 -5.86 10.55 -3.54
N ALA A 84 -6.61 10.51 -2.44
CA ALA A 84 -6.33 11.26 -1.23
C ALA A 84 -5.46 10.49 -0.23
N ILE A 85 -5.16 9.21 -0.53
CA ILE A 85 -4.17 8.38 0.18
C ILE A 85 -2.78 8.66 -0.37
#